data_AF-A0A8S8Y7Q8-F1
#
_entry.id   AF-A0A8S8Y7Q8-F1
#
_cell.length_a   1.000
_cell.length_b   1.000
_cell.length_c   1.000
_cell.angle_alpha   90.00
_cell.angle_beta   90.00
_cell.angle_gamma   90.00
#
_symmetry.space_group_name_H-M   'P 1'
#
loop_
_entity.id
_entity.type
_entity.pdbx_description
1 polymer ?
#
loop_
_entity_poly.entity_id
_entity_poly.type
_entity_poly.pdbx_seq_one_letter_code
_entity_poly.pdbx_strand_id
1 'polypeptide(L)'
;MDDGSFGLNQILMIAGLVLLTVNGLLSLPLGGFLILWYISILFLDRTGYLERWNCTRVLGIILMIRTNKGKDTADFIARPRRFWRIFGEASIWLCFAVMLFLIFGIAASAISTAVEPAQQEVLPATDILFIPGVTSFVPIFWPILALIVAVVVHEYGHGLMARAHGMRIRSFGILMAGIIPVGAFYEPDQEEMRIAPQRDRLRMFAAGPSVNIVMTYFVVILLAVVSSGLTAKQDGVYAVGIVEGSGADEAGLLPYELISEVDGVAIATGDDLTGILNQHDSGDLITMLVSSNPIHGDVVFREVDVTLTDKKDYYYQLCDGDSQCESNVDGAGIEQGMRF
;
A
#
# COMPACT_ATOMS: atom_id res chain seq x y z
N MET A 1 -40.89 31.40 3.43
CA MET A 1 -40.87 30.47 4.58
C MET A 1 -40.78 29.09 3.96
N ASP A 2 -39.58 28.52 3.89
CA ASP A 2 -39.44 27.10 3.55
C ASP A 2 -39.93 26.31 4.76
N ASP A 3 -41.00 25.54 4.58
CA ASP A 3 -41.52 24.65 5.61
C ASP A 3 -40.38 23.70 6.00
N GLY A 4 -39.98 23.73 7.28
CA GLY A 4 -38.81 23.02 7.83
C GLY A 4 -38.76 21.49 7.64
N SER A 5 -39.69 20.94 6.88
CA SER A 5 -39.69 19.58 6.31
C SER A 5 -38.39 19.26 5.57
N PHE A 6 -37.94 18.01 5.70
CA PHE A 6 -36.85 17.49 4.89
C PHE A 6 -37.37 17.18 3.48
N GLY A 7 -36.60 17.54 2.44
CA GLY A 7 -36.94 17.16 1.07
C GLY A 7 -36.85 15.64 0.87
N LEU A 8 -37.57 15.10 -0.12
CA LEU A 8 -37.63 13.66 -0.40
C LEU A 8 -36.23 13.01 -0.50
N ASN A 9 -35.28 13.67 -1.18
CA ASN A 9 -33.91 13.18 -1.31
C ASN A 9 -33.16 13.13 0.02
N GLN A 10 -33.48 14.05 0.95
CA GLN A 10 -32.86 14.08 2.27
C GLN A 10 -33.37 12.93 3.13
N ILE A 11 -34.67 12.64 3.05
CA ILE A 11 -35.32 11.51 3.73
C ILE A 11 -34.78 10.18 3.19
N LEU A 12 -34.72 10.03 1.86
CA LEU A 12 -34.19 8.83 1.22
C LEU A 12 -32.74 8.55 1.64
N MET A 13 -31.91 9.58 1.78
CA MET A 13 -30.52 9.37 2.20
C MET A 13 -30.39 8.98 3.68
N ILE A 14 -31.19 9.57 4.58
CA ILE A 14 -31.23 9.15 5.99
C ILE A 14 -31.74 7.70 6.09
N ALA A 15 -32.82 7.38 5.38
CA ALA A 15 -33.37 6.02 5.33
C ALA A 15 -32.36 5.02 4.77
N GLY A 16 -31.59 5.41 3.75
CA GLY A 16 -30.49 4.61 3.21
C GLY A 16 -29.40 4.35 4.24
N LEU A 17 -28.91 5.37 4.95
CA LEU A 17 -27.90 5.21 6.01
C LEU A 17 -28.41 4.32 7.16
N VAL A 18 -29.67 4.49 7.57
CA VAL A 18 -30.30 3.63 8.58
C VAL A 18 -30.39 2.20 8.08
N LEU A 19 -30.84 1.97 6.84
CA LEU A 19 -30.92 0.65 6.24
C LEU A 19 -29.56 -0.05 6.21
N LEU A 20 -28.50 0.66 5.79
CA LEU A 20 -27.14 0.13 5.77
C LEU A 20 -26.64 -0.26 7.18
N THR A 21 -27.03 0.51 8.20
CA THR A 21 -26.67 0.23 9.59
C THR A 21 -27.45 -0.96 10.15
N VAL A 22 -28.75 -1.05 9.88
CA VAL A 22 -29.62 -2.15 10.35
C VAL A 22 -29.25 -3.49 9.70
N ASN A 23 -28.84 -3.47 8.42
CA ASN A 23 -28.38 -4.67 7.72
C ASN A 23 -26.95 -5.10 8.08
N GLY A 24 -26.30 -4.43 9.04
CA GLY A 24 -24.96 -4.79 9.51
C GLY A 24 -23.82 -4.44 8.54
N LEU A 25 -24.10 -3.69 7.47
CA LEU A 25 -23.07 -3.24 6.52
C LEU A 25 -22.23 -2.09 7.09
N LEU A 26 -22.84 -1.27 7.96
CA LEU A 26 -22.15 -0.26 8.76
C LEU A 26 -22.28 -0.63 10.24
N SER A 27 -21.19 -0.46 11.00
CA SER A 27 -21.27 -0.59 12.45
C SER A 27 -22.19 0.49 13.03
N LEU A 28 -22.94 0.15 14.08
CA LEU A 28 -23.82 1.10 14.79
C LEU A 28 -23.16 2.47 15.10
N PRO A 29 -21.92 2.54 15.64
CA PRO A 29 -21.30 3.83 15.90
C PRO A 29 -20.99 4.62 14.62
N LEU A 30 -20.56 3.94 13.54
CA LEU A 30 -20.24 4.58 12.27
C LEU A 30 -21.51 5.10 11.58
N GLY A 31 -22.57 4.29 11.55
CA GLY A 31 -23.86 4.68 10.99
C GLY A 31 -24.47 5.89 11.72
N GLY A 32 -24.47 5.86 13.06
CA GLY A 32 -24.92 6.99 13.88
C GLY A 32 -24.11 8.26 13.63
N PHE A 33 -22.78 8.15 13.54
CA PHE A 33 -21.91 9.27 13.22
C PHE A 33 -22.22 9.88 11.85
N LEU A 34 -22.38 9.08 10.79
CA LEU A 34 -22.67 9.56 9.45
C LEU A 34 -24.04 10.24 9.36
N ILE A 35 -25.05 9.70 10.06
CA ILE A 35 -26.38 10.33 10.14
C ILE A 35 -26.29 11.69 10.84
N LEU A 36 -25.61 11.76 12.00
CA LEU A 36 -25.42 13.00 12.74
C LEU A 36 -24.64 14.03 11.93
N TRP A 37 -23.59 13.59 11.24
CA TRP A 37 -22.80 14.41 10.33
C TRP A 37 -23.66 14.99 9.21
N TYR A 38 -24.46 14.15 8.55
CA TYR A 38 -25.35 14.58 7.48
C TYR A 38 -26.39 15.59 7.96
N ILE A 39 -27.05 15.32 9.10
CA ILE A 39 -28.02 16.25 9.71
C ILE A 39 -27.33 17.58 10.06
N SER A 40 -26.10 17.54 10.55
CA SER A 40 -25.31 18.75 10.86
C SER A 40 -25.04 19.58 9.60
N ILE A 41 -24.68 18.95 8.48
CA ILE A 41 -24.52 19.64 7.19
C ILE A 41 -25.84 20.29 6.76
N LEU A 42 -26.97 19.56 6.84
CA LEU A 42 -28.28 20.11 6.48
C LEU A 42 -28.65 21.33 7.33
N PHE A 43 -28.37 21.27 8.63
CA PHE A 43 -28.60 22.38 9.55
C PHE A 43 -27.72 23.59 9.22
N LEU A 44 -26.42 23.36 8.97
CA LEU A 44 -25.46 24.43 8.60
C LEU A 44 -25.78 25.06 7.24
N ASP A 45 -26.31 24.28 6.29
CA ASP A 45 -26.75 24.73 4.97
C ASP A 45 -27.97 25.65 5.11
N ARG A 46 -28.99 25.21 5.86
CA ARG A 46 -30.22 26.00 6.12
C ARG A 46 -29.96 27.31 6.86
N THR A 47 -28.98 27.32 7.76
CA THR A 47 -28.61 28.50 8.55
C THR A 47 -27.66 29.45 7.80
N GLY A 48 -27.21 29.08 6.59
CA GLY A 48 -26.29 29.87 5.77
C GLY A 48 -24.86 29.94 6.31
N TYR A 49 -24.51 29.14 7.32
CA TYR A 49 -23.13 29.09 7.83
C TYR A 49 -22.16 28.48 6.82
N LEU A 50 -22.62 27.52 6.00
CA LEU A 50 -21.78 26.92 4.96
C LEU A 50 -21.26 27.95 3.97
N GLU A 51 -22.12 28.84 3.48
CA GLU A 51 -21.73 29.89 2.53
C GLU A 51 -20.74 30.88 3.17
N ARG A 52 -20.97 31.27 4.43
CA ARG A 52 -20.05 32.15 5.18
C ARG A 52 -18.65 31.55 5.35
N TRP A 53 -18.55 30.22 5.45
CA TRP A 53 -17.29 29.51 5.60
C TRP A 53 -16.67 29.09 4.26
N ASN A 54 -17.24 29.50 3.11
CA ASN A 54 -16.85 29.03 1.78
C ASN A 54 -16.93 27.50 1.64
N CYS A 55 -17.88 26.89 2.33
CA CYS A 55 -18.15 25.47 2.27
C CYS A 55 -19.36 25.20 1.35
N THR A 56 -19.28 24.18 0.53
CA THR A 56 -20.41 23.72 -0.31
C THR A 56 -20.65 22.24 -0.08
N ARG A 57 -21.91 21.83 -0.03
CA ARG A 57 -22.30 20.41 0.07
C ARG A 57 -22.16 19.74 -1.29
N VAL A 58 -21.45 18.61 -1.35
CA VAL A 58 -21.28 17.77 -2.53
C VAL A 58 -21.80 16.36 -2.22
N LEU A 59 -22.58 15.78 -3.12
CA LEU A 59 -23.17 14.43 -2.96
C LEU A 59 -23.90 14.21 -1.61
N GLY A 60 -24.42 15.28 -1.01
CA GLY A 60 -25.16 15.24 0.25
C GLY A 60 -24.29 15.13 1.52
N ILE A 61 -23.38 14.15 1.58
CA ILE A 61 -22.61 13.81 2.80
C ILE A 61 -21.21 14.46 2.80
N ILE A 62 -20.67 14.80 1.63
CA ILE A 62 -19.31 15.35 1.50
C ILE A 62 -19.38 16.87 1.62
N LEU A 63 -18.52 17.43 2.48
CA LEU A 63 -18.34 18.85 2.64
C LEU A 63 -17.11 19.30 1.84
N MET A 64 -17.32 20.12 0.81
CA MET A 64 -16.26 20.75 0.05
C MET A 64 -15.92 22.09 0.70
N ILE A 65 -14.73 22.18 1.32
CA ILE A 65 -14.24 23.40 1.96
C ILE A 65 -13.33 24.12 0.96
N ARG A 66 -13.71 25.32 0.52
CA ARG A 66 -12.88 26.13 -0.39
C ARG A 66 -12.04 27.12 0.41
N THR A 67 -10.79 27.30 -0.02
CA THR A 67 -9.90 28.31 0.50
C THR A 67 -9.11 28.96 -0.64
N ASN A 68 -8.80 30.24 -0.46
CA ASN A 68 -7.88 30.96 -1.34
C ASN A 68 -6.43 30.93 -0.81
N LYS A 69 -6.22 30.41 0.41
CA LYS A 69 -4.89 30.27 1.02
C LYS A 69 -4.14 29.14 0.32
N GLY A 70 -2.96 29.45 -0.23
CA GLY A 70 -2.14 28.50 -1.01
C GLY A 70 -1.97 28.87 -2.49
N LYS A 71 -2.68 29.90 -2.98
CA LYS A 71 -2.46 30.42 -4.34
C LYS A 71 -1.09 31.08 -4.47
N ASP A 72 -0.69 31.90 -3.49
CA ASP A 72 0.60 32.60 -3.52
C ASP A 72 1.80 31.64 -3.46
N THR A 73 1.69 30.55 -2.70
CA THR A 73 2.72 29.51 -2.63
C THR A 73 2.81 28.75 -3.95
N ALA A 74 1.67 28.40 -4.55
CA ALA A 74 1.67 27.76 -5.86
C ALA A 74 2.22 28.69 -6.95
N ASP A 75 1.89 29.98 -6.88
CA ASP A 75 2.43 31.01 -7.79
C ASP A 75 3.95 31.11 -7.67
N PHE A 76 4.47 31.07 -6.44
CA PHE A 76 5.89 31.06 -6.17
C PHE A 76 6.58 29.81 -6.73
N ILE A 77 6.03 28.62 -6.45
CA ILE A 77 6.60 27.35 -6.90
C ILE A 77 6.50 27.20 -8.43
N ALA A 78 5.46 27.77 -9.06
CA ALA A 78 5.27 27.75 -10.51
C ALA A 78 6.10 28.80 -11.29
N ARG A 79 6.83 29.69 -10.61
CA ARG A 79 7.69 30.73 -11.25
C ARG A 79 8.70 30.19 -12.27
N PRO A 80 9.44 29.09 -12.04
CA PRO A 80 10.40 28.58 -13.01
C PRO A 80 9.68 27.86 -14.16
N ARG A 81 8.98 28.62 -15.02
CA ARG A 81 8.12 28.09 -16.09
C ARG A 81 8.86 27.15 -17.05
N ARG A 82 10.16 27.37 -17.26
CA ARG A 82 10.99 26.47 -18.09
C ARG A 82 11.10 25.07 -17.49
N PHE A 83 11.35 24.97 -16.18
CA PHE A 83 11.42 23.70 -15.47
C PHE A 83 10.08 22.95 -15.60
N TRP A 84 8.97 23.62 -15.27
CA TRP A 84 7.64 23.02 -15.34
C TRP A 84 7.23 22.61 -16.75
N ARG A 85 7.66 23.34 -17.78
CA ARG A 85 7.41 22.96 -19.17
C ARG A 85 8.16 21.67 -19.55
N ILE A 86 9.42 21.53 -19.13
CA ILE A 86 10.21 20.32 -19.35
C ILE A 86 9.60 19.15 -18.56
N PHE A 87 9.29 19.37 -17.29
CA PHE A 87 8.62 18.39 -16.44
C PHE A 87 7.28 17.93 -17.02
N GLY A 88 6.47 18.85 -17.55
CA GLY A 88 5.21 18.53 -18.20
C GLY A 88 5.38 17.71 -19.47
N GLU A 89 6.39 18.04 -20.29
CA GLU A 89 6.69 17.24 -21.48
C GLU A 89 7.17 15.83 -21.11
N ALA A 90 8.06 15.71 -20.12
CA ALA A 90 8.52 14.42 -19.60
C ALA A 90 7.36 13.60 -19.00
N SER A 91 6.46 14.26 -18.27
CA SER A 91 5.25 13.66 -17.69
C SER A 91 4.36 13.01 -18.75
N ILE A 92 4.20 13.62 -19.94
CA ILE A 92 3.41 13.03 -21.03
C ILE A 92 4.01 11.69 -21.46
N TRP A 93 5.31 11.66 -21.71
CA TRP A 93 6.01 10.45 -22.15
C TRP A 93 6.05 9.38 -21.04
N LEU A 94 6.23 9.79 -19.78
CA LEU A 94 6.18 8.91 -18.63
C LEU A 94 4.81 8.23 -18.49
N CYS A 95 3.73 9.02 -18.50
CA CYS A 95 2.37 8.48 -18.44
C CYS A 95 2.07 7.53 -19.60
N PHE A 96 2.51 7.88 -20.81
CA PHE A 96 2.31 7.03 -21.98
C PHE A 96 3.10 5.72 -21.87
N ALA A 97 4.35 5.76 -21.41
CA ALA A 97 5.17 4.58 -21.20
C ALA A 97 4.58 3.65 -20.13
N VAL A 98 4.15 4.20 -18.98
CA VAL A 98 3.51 3.43 -17.91
C VAL A 98 2.20 2.83 -18.38
N MET A 99 1.40 3.57 -19.15
CA MET A 99 0.14 3.04 -19.70
C MET A 99 0.39 1.86 -20.65
N LEU A 100 1.34 1.97 -21.57
CA LEU A 100 1.72 0.86 -22.44
C LEU A 100 2.26 -0.33 -21.63
N PHE A 101 3.14 -0.08 -20.67
CA PHE A 101 3.68 -1.11 -19.79
C PHE A 101 2.57 -1.86 -19.04
N LEU A 102 1.59 -1.15 -18.47
CA LEU A 102 0.46 -1.77 -17.78
C LEU A 102 -0.41 -2.59 -18.73
N ILE A 103 -0.72 -2.06 -19.92
CA ILE A 103 -1.53 -2.77 -20.92
C ILE A 103 -0.84 -4.07 -21.35
N PHE A 104 0.44 -4.00 -21.73
CA PHE A 104 1.19 -5.18 -22.15
C PHE A 104 1.48 -6.13 -20.99
N GLY A 105 1.72 -5.63 -19.78
CA GLY A 105 1.94 -6.44 -18.59
C GLY A 105 0.69 -7.21 -18.17
N ILE A 106 -0.48 -6.56 -18.18
CA ILE A 106 -1.76 -7.24 -17.92
C ILE A 106 -2.07 -8.26 -19.03
N ALA A 107 -1.82 -7.92 -20.29
CA ALA A 107 -2.00 -8.86 -21.40
C ALA A 107 -1.07 -10.08 -21.29
N ALA A 108 0.21 -9.87 -20.97
CA ALA A 108 1.18 -10.93 -20.74
C ALA A 108 0.80 -11.79 -19.54
N SER A 109 0.36 -11.18 -18.44
CA SER A 109 -0.15 -11.90 -17.27
C SER A 109 -1.36 -12.76 -17.64
N ALA A 110 -2.33 -12.22 -18.39
CA ALA A 110 -3.50 -12.96 -18.84
C ALA A 110 -3.13 -14.16 -19.74
N ILE A 111 -2.14 -14.00 -20.63
CA ILE A 111 -1.63 -15.08 -21.47
C ILE A 111 -0.92 -16.13 -20.59
N SER A 112 -0.06 -15.72 -19.66
CA SER A 112 0.65 -16.62 -18.76
C SER A 112 -0.33 -17.48 -17.96
N THR A 113 -1.37 -16.88 -17.39
CA THR A 113 -2.40 -17.60 -16.64
C THR A 113 -3.23 -18.54 -17.52
N ALA A 114 -3.40 -18.22 -18.81
CA ALA A 114 -4.14 -19.07 -19.74
C ALA A 114 -3.33 -20.30 -20.21
N VAL A 115 -1.99 -20.19 -20.29
CA VAL A 115 -1.10 -21.28 -20.71
C VAL A 115 -0.78 -22.20 -19.54
N GLU A 116 -0.46 -21.63 -18.38
CA GLU A 116 -0.14 -22.35 -17.15
C GLU A 116 -1.03 -21.83 -16.03
N PRO A 117 -2.21 -22.45 -15.82
CA PRO A 117 -3.05 -22.08 -14.69
C PRO A 117 -2.31 -22.44 -13.40
N ALA A 118 -1.83 -21.41 -12.69
CA ALA A 118 -1.18 -21.60 -11.40
C ALA A 118 -2.12 -22.36 -10.44
N GLN A 119 -1.59 -23.39 -9.77
CA GLN A 119 -2.25 -23.98 -8.62
C GLN A 119 -2.27 -22.91 -7.53
N GLN A 120 -3.41 -22.25 -7.36
CA GLN A 120 -3.54 -21.21 -6.35
C GLN A 120 -3.58 -21.88 -4.99
N GLU A 121 -2.57 -21.64 -4.16
CA GLU A 121 -2.75 -21.77 -2.72
C GLU A 121 -3.95 -20.91 -2.33
N VAL A 122 -4.92 -21.52 -1.65
CA VAL A 122 -6.20 -20.91 -1.33
C VAL A 122 -5.96 -19.92 -0.18
N LEU A 123 -5.41 -18.75 -0.50
CA LEU A 123 -5.37 -17.64 0.43
C LEU A 123 -6.82 -17.33 0.86
N PRO A 124 -7.06 -17.02 2.16
CA PRO A 124 -8.37 -16.57 2.60
C PRO A 124 -8.88 -15.43 1.71
N ALA A 125 -10.16 -15.45 1.34
CA ALA A 125 -10.73 -14.45 0.43
C ALA A 125 -10.52 -12.99 0.89
N THR A 126 -10.31 -12.79 2.19
CA THR A 126 -9.97 -11.50 2.83
C THR A 126 -8.56 -11.01 2.53
N ASP A 127 -7.60 -11.89 2.23
CA ASP A 127 -6.20 -11.55 1.95
C ASP A 127 -5.90 -11.46 0.44
N ILE A 128 -6.82 -11.88 -0.42
CA ILE A 128 -6.72 -11.76 -1.88
C ILE A 128 -6.88 -10.30 -2.34
N LEU A 129 -7.76 -9.54 -1.68
CA LEU A 129 -8.03 -8.15 -2.04
C LEU A 129 -7.42 -7.23 -0.99
N PHE A 130 -6.47 -6.39 -1.40
CA PHE A 130 -5.82 -5.39 -0.56
C PHE A 130 -6.80 -4.30 -0.10
N ILE A 131 -7.67 -4.64 0.85
CA ILE A 131 -8.57 -3.72 1.54
C ILE A 131 -7.93 -3.38 2.90
N PRO A 132 -7.47 -2.13 3.09
CA PRO A 132 -6.92 -1.67 4.36
C PRO A 132 -7.87 -1.96 5.52
N GLY A 133 -7.38 -2.63 6.57
CA GLY A 133 -8.17 -3.01 7.74
C GLY A 133 -9.03 -4.27 7.60
N VAL A 134 -9.09 -4.89 6.42
CA VAL A 134 -9.70 -6.22 6.21
C VAL A 134 -8.62 -7.28 6.00
N THR A 135 -7.54 -6.94 5.29
CA THR A 135 -6.34 -7.79 5.20
C THR A 135 -5.62 -7.83 6.55
N SER A 136 -5.20 -9.01 7.00
CA SER A 136 -4.66 -9.21 8.36
C SER A 136 -3.40 -8.40 8.68
N PHE A 137 -2.65 -7.98 7.66
CA PHE A 137 -1.29 -7.42 7.82
C PHE A 137 -1.18 -5.92 7.51
N VAL A 138 -2.25 -5.27 7.05
CA VAL A 138 -2.21 -3.85 6.64
C VAL A 138 -3.09 -2.99 7.56
N PRO A 139 -2.49 -2.25 8.51
CA PRO A 139 -3.22 -1.33 9.37
C PRO A 139 -3.92 -0.26 8.54
N ILE A 140 -5.21 -0.02 8.78
CA ILE A 140 -6.03 0.90 7.98
C ILE A 140 -5.50 2.35 7.94
N PHE A 141 -4.81 2.78 9.00
CA PHE A 141 -4.35 4.16 9.16
C PHE A 141 -3.32 4.58 8.10
N TRP A 142 -2.31 3.74 7.83
CA TRP A 142 -1.19 4.09 6.95
C TRP A 142 -1.60 4.24 5.48
N PRO A 143 -2.40 3.33 4.88
CA PRO A 143 -2.88 3.49 3.52
C PRO A 143 -3.81 4.70 3.35
N ILE A 144 -4.67 4.98 4.34
CA ILE A 144 -5.53 6.19 4.29
C ILE A 144 -4.67 7.45 4.29
N LEU A 145 -3.67 7.53 5.17
CA LEU A 145 -2.75 8.66 5.22
C LEU A 145 -1.99 8.82 3.90
N ALA A 146 -1.47 7.71 3.35
CA ALA A 146 -0.78 7.70 2.06
C ALA A 146 -1.70 8.15 0.92
N LEU A 147 -2.95 7.71 0.89
CA LEU A 147 -3.95 8.12 -0.10
C LEU A 147 -4.25 9.62 -0.02
N ILE A 148 -4.44 10.17 1.17
CA ILE A 148 -4.65 11.61 1.37
C ILE A 148 -3.48 12.40 0.82
N VAL A 149 -2.25 12.02 1.18
CA VAL A 149 -1.04 12.68 0.67
C VAL A 149 -0.95 12.56 -0.84
N ALA A 150 -1.20 11.36 -1.40
CA ALA A 150 -1.14 11.12 -2.84
C ALA A 150 -2.17 11.96 -3.61
N VAL A 151 -3.41 12.08 -3.13
CA VAL A 151 -4.44 12.91 -3.79
C VAL A 151 -4.09 14.40 -3.67
N VAL A 152 -3.65 14.85 -2.50
CA VAL A 152 -3.22 16.26 -2.31
C VAL A 152 -2.10 16.62 -3.29
N VAL A 153 -1.08 15.78 -3.36
CA VAL A 153 0.07 15.97 -4.25
C VAL A 153 -0.35 15.90 -5.73
N HIS A 154 -1.23 14.98 -6.10
CA HIS A 154 -1.78 14.83 -7.45
C HIS A 154 -2.48 16.11 -7.93
N GLU A 155 -3.41 16.60 -7.13
CA GLU A 155 -4.22 17.79 -7.42
C GLU A 155 -3.34 19.04 -7.45
N TYR A 156 -2.38 19.13 -6.53
CA TYR A 156 -1.39 20.21 -6.54
C TYR A 156 -0.50 20.14 -7.79
N GLY A 157 -0.19 18.95 -8.30
CA GLY A 157 0.55 18.73 -9.54
C GLY A 157 -0.19 19.27 -10.76
N HIS A 158 -1.49 18.97 -10.90
CA HIS A 158 -2.34 19.58 -11.92
C HIS A 158 -2.33 21.11 -11.80
N GLY A 159 -2.46 21.60 -10.57
CA GLY A 159 -2.51 23.02 -10.26
C GLY A 159 -1.25 23.82 -10.60
N LEU A 160 -0.09 23.32 -10.16
CA LEU A 160 1.22 23.87 -10.47
C LEU A 160 1.45 23.92 -11.97
N MET A 161 1.11 22.84 -12.68
CA MET A 161 1.25 22.78 -14.12
C MET A 161 0.35 23.78 -14.84
N ALA A 162 -0.88 23.94 -14.36
CA ALA A 162 -1.81 24.94 -14.87
C ALA A 162 -1.24 26.36 -14.72
N ARG A 163 -0.68 26.68 -13.55
CA ARG A 163 -0.05 27.99 -13.29
C ARG A 163 1.23 28.23 -14.08
N ALA A 164 2.05 27.21 -14.25
CA ALA A 164 3.25 27.30 -15.05
C ALA A 164 2.94 27.68 -16.52
N HIS A 165 1.78 27.26 -17.03
CA HIS A 165 1.27 27.61 -18.36
C HIS A 165 0.40 28.88 -18.38
N GLY A 166 0.30 29.60 -17.25
CA GLY A 166 -0.36 30.90 -17.16
C GLY A 166 -1.87 30.85 -16.90
N MET A 167 -2.45 29.68 -16.67
CA MET A 167 -3.87 29.56 -16.31
C MET A 167 -4.11 30.05 -14.88
N ARG A 168 -5.29 30.62 -14.61
CA ARG A 168 -5.72 31.10 -13.30
C ARG A 168 -6.37 29.97 -12.50
N ILE A 169 -6.38 30.16 -11.18
CA ILE A 169 -6.97 29.21 -10.23
C ILE A 169 -8.14 29.87 -9.56
N ARG A 170 -9.31 29.27 -9.71
CA ARG A 170 -10.54 29.75 -9.09
C ARG A 170 -10.52 29.45 -7.60
N SER A 171 -10.24 28.20 -7.23
CA SER A 171 -10.27 27.78 -5.84
C SER A 171 -9.32 26.62 -5.56
N PHE A 172 -8.89 26.52 -4.30
CA PHE A 172 -8.28 25.32 -3.73
C PHE A 172 -9.23 24.81 -2.65
N GLY A 173 -9.24 23.51 -2.38
CA GLY A 173 -10.03 23.03 -1.27
C GLY A 173 -9.80 21.58 -0.88
N ILE A 174 -10.51 21.18 0.16
CA ILE A 174 -10.47 19.85 0.74
C ILE A 174 -11.90 19.30 0.74
N LEU A 175 -12.04 18.03 0.38
CA LEU A 175 -13.27 17.27 0.47
C LEU A 175 -13.26 16.49 1.78
N MET A 176 -14.21 16.78 2.66
CA MET A 176 -14.35 16.15 3.97
C MET A 176 -15.57 15.22 3.97
N ALA A 177 -15.39 13.96 4.35
CA ALA A 177 -16.50 13.08 4.72
C ALA A 177 -16.39 12.80 6.21
N GLY A 178 -17.29 13.37 7.00
CA GLY A 178 -17.08 13.45 8.44
C GLY A 178 -15.85 14.30 8.78
N ILE A 179 -15.07 13.81 9.73
CA ILE A 179 -13.81 14.43 10.17
C ILE A 179 -12.65 14.04 9.23
N ILE A 180 -12.85 13.09 8.32
CA ILE A 180 -11.79 12.55 7.47
C ILE A 180 -11.71 13.34 6.16
N PRO A 181 -10.53 13.91 5.82
CA PRO A 181 -10.31 14.45 4.48
C PRO A 181 -10.25 13.28 3.49
N VAL A 182 -11.20 13.22 2.57
CA VAL A 182 -11.27 12.17 1.54
C VAL A 182 -10.50 12.57 0.30
N GLY A 183 -10.25 13.87 0.12
CA GLY A 183 -9.42 14.36 -0.97
C GLY A 183 -9.14 15.84 -0.86
N ALA A 184 -8.29 16.33 -1.75
CA ALA A 184 -8.17 17.75 -2.05
C ALA A 184 -8.61 17.99 -3.49
N PHE A 185 -8.73 19.24 -3.88
CA PHE A 185 -8.92 19.60 -5.27
C PHE A 185 -8.25 20.93 -5.57
N TYR A 186 -7.80 21.06 -6.81
CA TYR A 186 -7.24 22.28 -7.32
C TYR A 186 -7.98 22.67 -8.59
N GLU A 187 -8.70 23.79 -8.57
CA GLU A 187 -9.63 24.14 -9.63
C GLU A 187 -9.06 25.23 -10.57
N PRO A 188 -8.41 24.83 -11.69
CA PRO A 188 -8.07 25.75 -12.77
C PRO A 188 -9.32 26.36 -13.42
N ASP A 189 -9.17 27.55 -13.98
CA ASP A 189 -10.25 28.22 -14.71
C ASP A 189 -10.63 27.42 -15.97
N GLN A 190 -11.88 26.96 -16.02
CA GLN A 190 -12.38 26.08 -17.09
C GLN A 190 -12.38 26.79 -18.45
N GLU A 191 -12.61 28.10 -18.52
CA GLU A 191 -12.60 28.83 -19.79
C GLU A 191 -11.16 28.93 -20.32
N GLU A 192 -10.21 29.26 -19.46
CA GLU A 192 -8.79 29.32 -19.81
C GLU A 192 -8.24 27.94 -20.22
N MET A 193 -8.67 26.87 -19.55
CA MET A 193 -8.33 25.50 -19.95
C MET A 193 -8.86 25.12 -21.33
N ARG A 194 -10.07 25.56 -21.69
CA ARG A 194 -10.70 25.21 -22.96
C ARG A 194 -10.03 25.89 -24.14
N ILE A 195 -9.53 27.12 -23.95
CA ILE A 195 -8.80 27.88 -24.98
C ILE A 195 -7.30 27.55 -25.03
N ALA A 196 -6.75 26.90 -24.01
CA ALA A 196 -5.34 26.56 -23.96
C ALA A 196 -4.92 25.58 -25.09
N PRO A 197 -3.68 25.69 -25.60
CA PRO A 197 -3.16 24.76 -26.60
C PRO A 197 -3.26 23.30 -26.14
N GLN A 198 -3.51 22.39 -27.08
CA GLN A 198 -3.70 20.96 -26.77
C GLN A 198 -2.54 20.35 -25.99
N ARG A 199 -1.30 20.71 -26.35
CA ARG A 199 -0.10 20.24 -25.63
C ARG A 199 -0.06 20.72 -24.18
N ASP A 200 -0.46 21.95 -23.92
CA ASP A 200 -0.42 22.51 -22.55
C ASP A 200 -1.50 21.88 -21.68
N ARG A 201 -2.67 21.59 -22.26
CA ARG A 201 -3.71 20.77 -21.62
C ARG A 201 -3.21 19.35 -21.33
N LEU A 202 -2.53 18.72 -22.29
CA LEU A 202 -2.00 17.36 -22.12
C LEU A 202 -0.93 17.31 -21.02
N ARG A 203 -0.04 18.30 -20.94
CA ARG A 203 0.94 18.42 -19.85
C ARG A 203 0.25 18.56 -18.50
N MET A 204 -0.82 19.35 -18.42
CA MET A 204 -1.62 19.49 -17.20
C MET A 204 -2.23 18.16 -16.78
N PHE A 205 -2.91 17.43 -17.69
CA PHE A 205 -3.49 16.12 -17.37
C PHE A 205 -2.44 15.06 -17.02
N ALA A 206 -1.26 15.10 -17.65
CA ALA A 206 -0.18 14.18 -17.33
C ALA A 206 0.53 14.49 -16.00
N ALA A 207 0.51 15.75 -15.55
CA ALA A 207 1.24 16.19 -14.37
C ALA A 207 0.76 15.52 -13.08
N GLY A 208 -0.55 15.37 -12.86
CA GLY A 208 -1.08 14.78 -11.62
C GLY A 208 -0.55 13.37 -11.35
N PRO A 209 -0.76 12.40 -12.27
CA PRO A 209 -0.21 11.06 -12.13
C PRO A 209 1.32 11.04 -12.05
N SER A 210 2.00 11.88 -12.85
CA SER A 210 3.46 11.90 -12.90
C SER A 210 4.10 12.39 -11.61
N VAL A 211 3.52 13.39 -10.94
CA VAL A 211 4.03 13.85 -9.64
C VAL A 211 3.91 12.75 -8.59
N ASN A 212 2.84 11.95 -8.61
CA ASN A 212 2.73 10.80 -7.71
C ASN A 212 3.81 9.75 -7.99
N ILE A 213 4.05 9.40 -9.26
CA ILE A 213 5.12 8.46 -9.63
C ILE A 213 6.49 8.99 -9.17
N VAL A 214 6.80 10.26 -9.41
CA VAL A 214 8.05 10.88 -8.98
C VAL A 214 8.17 10.90 -7.46
N MET A 215 7.09 11.21 -6.74
CA MET A 215 7.05 11.18 -5.28
C MET A 215 7.29 9.77 -4.74
N THR A 216 6.72 8.73 -5.38
CA THR A 216 6.98 7.34 -5.02
C THR A 216 8.47 7.01 -5.11
N TYR A 217 9.11 7.31 -6.24
CA TYR A 217 10.56 7.06 -6.39
C TYR A 217 11.38 7.89 -5.41
N PHE A 218 11.01 9.14 -5.17
CA PHE A 218 11.67 9.98 -4.17
C PHE A 218 11.59 9.35 -2.77
N VAL A 219 10.40 8.89 -2.34
CA VAL A 219 10.21 8.24 -1.04
C VAL A 219 10.96 6.91 -0.96
N VAL A 220 10.95 6.10 -2.01
CA VAL A 220 11.68 4.82 -2.05
C VAL A 220 13.18 5.04 -1.97
N ILE A 221 13.73 6.00 -2.72
CA ILE A 221 15.16 6.34 -2.65
C ILE A 221 15.51 6.90 -1.27
N LEU A 222 14.69 7.79 -0.73
CA LEU A 222 14.89 8.32 0.62
C LEU A 222 14.87 7.20 1.66
N LEU A 223 13.93 6.26 1.56
CA LEU A 223 13.85 5.10 2.42
C LEU A 223 15.09 4.21 2.31
N ALA A 224 15.57 3.95 1.09
CA ALA A 224 16.79 3.17 0.86
C ALA A 224 18.03 3.85 1.48
N VAL A 225 18.16 5.18 1.30
CA VAL A 225 19.26 5.96 1.90
C VAL A 225 19.17 5.94 3.42
N VAL A 226 18.01 6.19 4.00
CA VAL A 226 17.83 6.15 5.47
C VAL A 226 18.09 4.75 6.00
N SER A 227 17.59 3.71 5.32
CA SER A 227 17.78 2.31 5.69
C SER A 227 19.23 1.88 5.65
N SER A 228 20.05 2.43 4.74
CA SER A 228 21.48 2.12 4.66
C SER A 228 22.28 2.57 5.90
N GLY A 229 21.74 3.52 6.68
CA GLY A 229 22.32 3.96 7.95
C GLY A 229 21.77 3.25 9.18
N LEU A 230 20.80 2.34 9.02
CA LEU A 230 20.26 1.54 10.12
C LEU A 230 21.15 0.33 10.35
N THR A 231 21.57 0.11 11.60
CA THR A 231 22.23 -1.13 12.03
C THR A 231 21.20 -2.04 12.67
N ALA A 232 21.40 -3.35 12.54
CA ALA A 232 20.58 -4.31 13.27
C ALA A 232 20.69 -4.02 14.77
N LYS A 233 19.55 -4.10 15.48
CA LYS A 233 19.54 -3.97 16.94
C LYS A 233 20.17 -5.20 17.61
N GLN A 234 20.06 -6.35 16.95
CA GLN A 234 20.59 -7.64 17.37
C GLN A 234 21.16 -8.31 16.13
N ASP A 235 22.36 -8.87 16.26
CA ASP A 235 23.01 -9.67 15.22
C ASP A 235 22.31 -11.04 15.15
N GLY A 236 22.19 -11.56 13.93
CA GLY A 236 21.54 -12.84 13.68
C GLY A 236 20.79 -12.89 12.36
N VAL A 237 20.19 -14.04 12.08
CA VAL A 237 19.46 -14.33 10.84
C VAL A 237 18.01 -14.64 11.17
N TYR A 238 17.08 -13.98 10.50
CA TYR A 238 15.65 -14.29 10.64
C TYR A 238 15.27 -15.51 9.81
N ALA A 239 14.58 -16.47 10.44
CA ALA A 239 13.95 -17.58 9.73
C ALA A 239 12.73 -17.07 8.95
N VAL A 240 12.91 -16.68 7.69
CA VAL A 240 11.85 -16.06 6.86
C VAL A 240 10.61 -16.96 6.73
N GLY A 241 10.81 -18.28 6.76
CA GLY A 241 9.76 -19.28 6.80
C GLY A 241 10.32 -20.61 7.28
N ILE A 242 9.43 -21.49 7.73
CA ILE A 242 9.76 -22.84 8.19
C ILE A 242 9.08 -23.83 7.25
N VAL A 243 9.82 -24.85 6.84
CA VAL A 243 9.31 -25.90 5.95
C VAL A 243 8.57 -26.93 6.79
N GLU A 244 7.29 -27.17 6.50
CA GLU A 244 6.47 -28.13 7.24
C GLU A 244 7.07 -29.55 7.15
N GLY A 245 7.17 -30.23 8.30
CA GLY A 245 7.77 -31.56 8.42
C GLY A 245 9.31 -31.59 8.34
N SER A 246 9.97 -30.43 8.33
CA SER A 246 11.43 -30.36 8.51
C SER A 246 11.80 -30.46 9.99
N GLY A 247 13.06 -30.80 10.29
CA GLY A 247 13.56 -30.84 11.65
C GLY A 247 13.49 -29.50 12.38
N ALA A 248 13.45 -28.38 11.65
CA ALA A 248 13.18 -27.06 12.24
C ALA A 248 11.72 -26.90 12.71
N ASP A 249 10.76 -27.44 11.94
CA ASP A 249 9.34 -27.48 12.32
C ASP A 249 9.12 -28.42 13.50
N GLU A 250 9.71 -29.62 13.47
CA GLU A 250 9.64 -30.59 14.56
C GLU A 250 10.25 -30.06 15.86
N ALA A 251 11.31 -29.25 15.77
CA ALA A 251 11.93 -28.58 16.89
C ALA A 251 11.12 -27.39 17.44
N GLY A 252 10.04 -27.00 16.75
CA GLY A 252 9.15 -25.90 17.15
C GLY A 252 9.73 -24.50 16.90
N LEU A 253 10.60 -24.38 15.89
CA LEU A 253 11.05 -23.09 15.37
C LEU A 253 9.88 -22.39 14.68
N LEU A 254 9.66 -21.11 14.95
CA LEU A 254 8.57 -20.35 14.36
C LEU A 254 9.08 -19.41 13.25
N PRO A 255 8.24 -19.11 12.22
CA PRO A 255 8.57 -18.10 11.25
C PRO A 255 8.87 -16.74 11.89
N TYR A 256 9.85 -16.03 11.35
CA TYR A 256 10.37 -14.74 11.79
C TYR A 256 11.06 -14.74 13.15
N GLU A 257 11.44 -15.89 13.70
CA GLU A 257 12.37 -15.95 14.84
C GLU A 257 13.81 -15.59 14.40
N LEU A 258 14.53 -14.92 15.29
CA LEU A 258 15.94 -14.54 15.10
C LEU A 258 16.84 -15.65 15.62
N ILE A 259 17.65 -16.23 14.74
CA ILE A 259 18.72 -17.17 15.08
C ILE A 259 19.99 -16.36 15.33
N SER A 260 20.50 -16.41 16.55
CA SER A 260 21.65 -15.62 17.00
C SER A 260 22.91 -16.45 17.20
N GLU A 261 22.77 -17.74 17.52
CA GLU A 261 23.89 -18.67 17.68
C GLU A 261 23.49 -20.06 17.18
N VAL A 262 24.48 -20.82 16.70
CA VAL A 262 24.35 -22.26 16.40
C VAL A 262 25.58 -22.95 17.00
N ASP A 263 25.35 -23.99 17.82
CA ASP A 263 26.38 -24.74 18.56
C ASP A 263 27.34 -23.84 19.37
N GLY A 264 26.81 -22.75 19.93
CA GLY A 264 27.56 -21.75 20.69
C GLY A 264 28.46 -20.84 19.84
N VAL A 265 28.34 -20.89 18.51
CA VAL A 265 28.99 -19.96 17.58
C VAL A 265 28.00 -18.85 17.23
N ALA A 266 28.37 -17.60 17.50
CA ALA A 266 27.56 -16.44 17.17
C ALA A 266 27.43 -16.24 15.66
N ILE A 267 26.22 -15.89 15.23
CA ILE A 267 25.84 -15.68 13.83
C ILE A 267 25.44 -14.22 13.65
N ALA A 268 26.00 -13.55 12.64
CA ALA A 268 25.62 -12.18 12.29
C ALA A 268 24.93 -12.10 10.92
N THR A 269 25.28 -13.00 10.01
CA THR A 269 24.82 -12.97 8.61
C THR A 269 24.35 -14.33 8.12
N GLY A 270 23.57 -14.33 7.03
CA GLY A 270 23.13 -15.57 6.37
C GLY A 270 24.29 -16.44 5.87
N ASP A 271 25.42 -15.82 5.53
CA ASP A 271 26.64 -16.52 5.13
C ASP A 271 27.29 -17.26 6.31
N ASP A 272 27.25 -16.70 7.52
CA ASP A 272 27.75 -17.35 8.73
C ASP A 272 26.93 -18.61 9.04
N LEU A 273 25.60 -18.50 9.01
CA LEU A 273 24.69 -19.63 9.20
C LEU A 273 24.94 -20.72 8.15
N THR A 274 25.00 -20.33 6.87
CA THR A 274 25.29 -21.26 5.77
C THR A 274 26.66 -21.92 5.94
N GLY A 275 27.67 -21.19 6.43
CA GLY A 275 29.00 -21.71 6.72
C GLY A 275 29.04 -22.74 7.85
N ILE A 276 28.24 -22.55 8.90
CA ILE A 276 28.11 -23.50 10.01
C ILE A 276 27.35 -24.74 9.54
N LEU A 277 26.17 -24.57 8.95
CA LEU A 277 25.37 -25.67 8.40
C LEU A 277 26.20 -26.51 7.41
N ASN A 278 27.11 -25.87 6.66
CA ASN A 278 27.95 -26.57 5.73
C ASN A 278 29.00 -27.51 6.36
N GLN A 279 29.25 -27.41 7.67
CA GLN A 279 30.18 -28.28 8.41
C GLN A 279 29.51 -29.50 9.02
N HIS A 280 28.17 -29.55 8.99
CA HIS A 280 27.37 -30.66 9.50
C HIS A 280 26.84 -31.50 8.35
N ASP A 281 26.51 -32.76 8.67
CA ASP A 281 25.84 -33.69 7.77
C ASP A 281 24.32 -33.69 8.05
N SER A 282 23.54 -34.17 7.07
CA SER A 282 22.11 -34.41 7.27
C SER A 282 21.89 -35.42 8.41
N GLY A 283 20.96 -35.13 9.31
CA GLY A 283 20.69 -35.94 10.50
C GLY A 283 21.50 -35.54 11.74
N ASP A 284 22.44 -34.61 11.61
CA ASP A 284 23.12 -34.03 12.78
C ASP A 284 22.16 -33.19 13.61
N LEU A 285 22.32 -33.27 14.94
CA LEU A 285 21.61 -32.44 15.90
C LEU A 285 22.46 -31.19 16.18
N ILE A 286 21.89 -30.02 15.93
CA ILE A 286 22.51 -28.72 16.22
C ILE A 286 21.65 -27.94 17.21
N THR A 287 22.29 -27.20 18.12
CA THR A 287 21.60 -26.37 19.11
C THR A 287 21.58 -24.92 18.63
N MET A 288 20.40 -24.38 18.39
CA MET A 288 20.21 -22.99 17.96
C MET A 288 19.76 -22.11 19.14
N LEU A 289 20.40 -20.95 19.32
CA LEU A 289 19.89 -19.91 20.22
C LEU A 289 18.99 -18.96 19.44
N VAL A 290 17.68 -19.06 19.70
CA VAL A 290 16.66 -18.34 18.95
C VAL A 290 15.87 -17.39 19.84
N SER A 291 15.36 -16.30 19.26
CA SER A 291 14.47 -15.39 19.96
C SER A 291 13.27 -15.01 19.09
N SER A 292 12.08 -15.08 19.68
CA SER A 292 10.89 -14.50 19.08
C SER A 292 10.90 -13.01 19.42
N ASN A 293 10.86 -12.13 18.41
CA ASN A 293 10.80 -10.70 18.64
C ASN A 293 9.44 -10.32 19.27
N PRO A 294 9.36 -9.97 20.56
CA PRO A 294 8.09 -9.63 21.16
C PRO A 294 7.69 -8.23 20.66
N ILE A 295 6.47 -8.10 20.13
CA ILE A 295 5.91 -6.79 19.73
C ILE A 295 6.03 -5.79 20.90
N HIS A 296 5.89 -6.29 22.14
CA HIS A 296 6.15 -5.56 23.39
C HIS A 296 6.86 -6.47 24.42
N GLY A 297 8.02 -6.06 24.94
CA GLY A 297 8.75 -6.78 26.00
C GLY A 297 10.25 -6.88 25.75
N ASP A 298 10.95 -7.54 26.66
CA ASP A 298 12.36 -7.90 26.49
C ASP A 298 12.49 -9.12 25.59
N VAL A 299 13.52 -9.14 24.75
CA VAL A 299 13.81 -10.26 23.86
C VAL A 299 14.25 -11.45 24.73
N VAL A 300 13.48 -12.52 24.70
CA VAL A 300 13.78 -13.76 25.41
C VAL A 300 14.43 -14.73 24.42
N PHE A 301 15.62 -15.19 24.76
CA PHE A 301 16.31 -16.23 24.01
C PHE A 301 15.95 -17.60 24.58
N ARG A 302 15.76 -18.57 23.69
CA ARG A 302 15.57 -19.99 24.01
C ARG A 302 16.51 -20.83 23.14
N GLU A 303 17.03 -21.90 23.72
CA GLU A 303 17.76 -22.91 22.96
C GLU A 303 16.75 -23.89 22.35
N VAL A 304 16.98 -24.24 21.10
CA VAL A 304 16.17 -25.18 20.34
C VAL A 304 17.12 -26.16 19.65
N ASP A 305 16.94 -27.44 19.92
CA ASP A 305 17.71 -28.50 19.29
C ASP A 305 17.04 -28.91 17.98
N VAL A 306 17.72 -28.67 16.87
CA VAL A 306 17.21 -28.88 15.51
C VAL A 306 17.98 -30.03 14.87
N THR A 307 17.27 -31.01 14.31
CA THR A 307 17.90 -32.07 13.51
C THR A 307 17.94 -31.63 12.05
N LEU A 308 19.12 -31.62 11.42
CA LEU A 308 19.26 -31.19 10.03
C LEU A 308 18.55 -32.15 9.08
N THR A 309 17.67 -31.61 8.23
CA THR A 309 16.88 -32.44 7.32
C THR A 309 17.62 -32.61 5.99
N ASP A 310 17.59 -33.83 5.44
CA ASP A 310 18.09 -34.06 4.10
C ASP A 310 17.10 -33.51 3.06
N LYS A 311 17.60 -32.62 2.21
CA LYS A 311 16.87 -31.93 1.15
C LYS A 311 16.33 -32.90 0.12
N LYS A 312 17.10 -33.92 -0.24
CA LYS A 312 16.66 -34.92 -1.22
C LYS A 312 15.54 -35.77 -0.62
N ASP A 313 15.72 -36.28 0.60
CA ASP A 313 14.73 -37.10 1.27
C ASP A 313 13.42 -36.33 1.48
N TYR A 314 13.48 -35.04 1.83
CA TYR A 314 12.31 -34.17 1.93
C TYR A 314 11.52 -34.09 0.61
N TYR A 315 12.20 -33.82 -0.51
CA TYR A 315 11.52 -33.78 -1.81
C TYR A 315 11.01 -35.14 -2.27
N TYR A 316 11.69 -36.24 -1.91
CA TYR A 316 11.21 -37.59 -2.20
C TYR A 316 9.94 -37.92 -1.42
N GLN A 317 9.84 -37.48 -0.16
CA GLN A 317 8.61 -37.62 0.62
C GLN A 317 7.45 -36.86 -0.01
N LEU A 318 7.69 -35.65 -0.53
CA LEU A 318 6.68 -34.89 -1.27
C LEU A 318 6.24 -35.58 -2.58
N CYS A 319 7.10 -36.37 -3.20
CA CYS A 319 6.77 -37.12 -4.41
C CYS A 319 5.83 -38.31 -4.16
N ASP A 320 5.69 -38.79 -2.92
CA ASP A 320 4.83 -39.93 -2.53
C ASP A 320 4.99 -41.17 -3.44
N GLY A 321 6.22 -41.44 -3.90
CA GLY A 321 6.56 -42.56 -4.78
C GLY A 321 6.28 -42.35 -6.28
N ASP A 322 5.97 -41.13 -6.73
CA ASP A 322 5.87 -40.82 -8.16
C ASP A 322 7.26 -40.80 -8.83
N SER A 323 7.52 -41.82 -9.64
CA SER A 323 8.78 -41.99 -10.39
C SER A 323 9.15 -40.83 -11.32
N GLN A 324 8.17 -40.07 -11.84
CA GLN A 324 8.45 -38.91 -12.68
C GLN A 324 8.88 -37.72 -11.82
N CYS A 325 8.28 -37.56 -10.63
CA CYS A 325 8.67 -36.55 -9.65
C CYS A 325 10.09 -36.82 -9.12
N GLU A 326 10.38 -38.06 -8.71
CA GLU A 326 11.71 -38.46 -8.22
C GLU A 326 12.80 -38.24 -9.29
N SER A 327 12.51 -38.60 -10.54
CA SER A 327 13.41 -38.36 -11.69
C SER A 327 13.67 -36.86 -11.92
N ASN A 328 12.67 -36.00 -11.69
CA ASN A 328 12.86 -34.55 -11.76
C ASN A 328 13.74 -34.03 -10.61
N VAL A 329 13.63 -34.59 -9.40
CA VAL A 329 14.48 -34.25 -8.25
C VAL A 329 15.94 -34.62 -8.54
N ASP A 330 16.18 -35.83 -9.06
CA ASP A 330 17.50 -36.27 -9.51
C ASP A 330 18.07 -35.37 -10.62
N GLY A 331 17.22 -34.94 -11.56
CA GLY A 331 17.59 -34.02 -12.64
C GLY A 331 17.86 -32.58 -12.19
N ALA A 332 17.39 -32.17 -11.01
CA ALA A 332 17.55 -30.83 -10.46
C ALA A 332 18.92 -30.59 -9.77
N GLY A 333 19.77 -31.62 -9.69
CA GLY A 333 21.07 -31.53 -9.02
C GLY A 333 20.98 -31.48 -7.50
N ILE A 334 19.90 -32.01 -6.92
CA ILE A 334 19.73 -32.16 -5.47
C ILE A 334 20.37 -33.50 -5.08
N GLU A 335 21.59 -33.41 -4.53
CA GLU A 335 22.35 -34.57 -4.10
C GLU A 335 21.96 -35.01 -2.69
N GLN A 336 22.17 -36.30 -2.40
CA GLN A 336 21.97 -36.84 -1.06
C GLN A 336 23.03 -36.30 -0.10
N GLY A 337 22.63 -35.91 1.10
CA GLY A 337 23.44 -35.19 2.10
C GLY A 337 23.33 -33.66 2.02
N MET A 338 22.57 -33.11 1.06
CA MET A 338 22.27 -31.68 1.07
C MET A 338 21.34 -31.37 2.25
N ARG A 339 21.78 -30.54 3.20
CA ARG A 339 21.01 -30.13 4.39
C ARG A 339 20.30 -28.79 4.20
N PHE A 340 19.22 -28.58 4.94
CA PHE A 340 18.56 -27.28 5.07
C PHE A 340 17.87 -27.12 6.43
#